data_AF-A0A2N5ZWV5-F1
#
_entry.id   AF-A0A2N5ZWV5-F1
#
_cell.length_a   1.000
_cell.length_b   1.000
_cell.length_c   1.000
_cell.angle_alpha   90.00
_cell.angle_beta   90.00
_cell.angle_gamma   90.00
#
_symmetry.space_group_name_H-M   'P 1'
#
loop_
_entity.id
_entity.type
_entity.pdbx_description
1 polymer ?
#
loop_
_entity_poly.entity_id
_entity_poly.type
_entity_poly.pdbx_seq_one_letter_code
_entity_poly.pdbx_strand_id
1 'polypeptide(L)'
;MITRVGYAQHFRELSNIAQGLHTTERTKAMQLQSWILQRLNKVSKGVKDGFPPLAYAISLEQIDSLAQAIGMLAQQDGRNRELEIEAFEIGLRTRDGTEFPAIRAMDYYTKRQYDSAIVHFDRALQEGFHTPGLYLLYGNALALSQRYSESLSRFEEGVRRYPDDGMLRFTLGKYYVRARIQPERAAELLQWCIENENPREKVEAAQKLLYSLVR
;
A
#
# COMPACT_ATOMS: atom_id res chain seq x y z
N MET A 1 8.13 -29.47 -12.51
CA MET A 1 7.40 -28.35 -13.15
C MET A 1 7.74 -27.11 -12.36
N ILE A 2 8.74 -26.32 -12.78
CA ILE A 2 9.08 -25.07 -12.08
C ILE A 2 8.06 -24.05 -12.57
N THR A 3 7.13 -23.67 -11.71
CA THR A 3 6.17 -22.59 -11.98
C THR A 3 6.99 -21.36 -12.33
N ARG A 4 6.90 -20.89 -13.57
CA ARG A 4 7.60 -19.69 -14.05
C ARG A 4 6.94 -18.47 -13.43
N VAL A 5 7.28 -18.17 -12.18
CA VAL A 5 6.88 -16.93 -11.49
C VAL A 5 7.46 -15.78 -12.33
N GLY A 6 6.61 -14.91 -12.87
CA GLY A 6 7.06 -13.79 -13.71
C GLY A 6 7.97 -12.83 -12.92
N TYR A 7 8.84 -12.07 -13.60
CA TYR A 7 9.79 -11.16 -12.92
C TYR A 7 9.06 -10.09 -12.08
N ALA A 8 7.91 -9.60 -12.54
CA ALA A 8 7.04 -8.70 -11.79
C ALA A 8 6.37 -9.38 -10.57
N GLN A 9 6.10 -10.69 -10.64
CA GLN A 9 5.54 -11.43 -9.51
C GLN A 9 6.58 -11.61 -8.40
N HIS A 10 7.84 -11.90 -8.75
CA HIS A 10 8.93 -11.97 -7.79
C HIS A 10 9.08 -10.67 -6.98
N PHE A 11 9.06 -9.50 -7.63
CA PHE A 11 9.16 -8.24 -6.89
C PHE A 11 7.97 -8.00 -5.97
N ARG A 12 6.75 -8.38 -6.37
CA ARG A 12 5.58 -8.30 -5.49
C ARG A 12 5.72 -9.21 -4.27
N GLU A 13 6.19 -10.44 -4.45
CA GLU A 13 6.44 -11.37 -3.35
C GLU A 13 7.50 -10.82 -2.39
N LEU A 14 8.61 -10.28 -2.91
CA LEU A 14 9.66 -9.66 -2.08
C LEU A 14 9.17 -8.39 -1.36
N SER A 15 8.32 -7.58 -2.01
CA SER A 15 7.68 -6.43 -1.36
C SER A 15 6.78 -6.86 -0.19
N ASN A 16 6.00 -7.94 -0.35
CA ASN A 16 5.16 -8.49 0.71
C ASN A 16 6.01 -9.03 1.87
N ILE A 17 7.12 -9.73 1.57
CA ILE A 17 8.07 -10.19 2.58
C ILE A 17 8.65 -9.00 3.36
N ALA A 18 9.10 -7.96 2.66
CA ALA A 18 9.59 -6.75 3.31
C ALA A 18 8.52 -6.12 4.21
N GLN A 19 7.25 -6.10 3.77
CA GLN A 19 6.14 -5.59 4.56
C GLN A 19 5.92 -6.37 5.86
N GLY A 20 5.98 -7.70 5.82
CA GLY A 20 5.89 -8.54 7.02
C GLY A 20 7.05 -8.30 8.00
N LEU A 21 8.27 -8.15 7.47
CA LEU A 21 9.48 -7.93 8.27
C LEU A 21 9.50 -6.59 9.00
N HIS A 22 8.71 -5.58 8.60
CA HIS A 22 8.68 -4.28 9.29
C HIS A 22 8.26 -4.39 10.77
N THR A 23 7.51 -5.42 11.13
CA THR A 23 7.05 -5.64 12.50
C THR A 23 8.09 -6.32 13.41
N THR A 24 8.98 -7.14 12.84
CA THR A 24 9.91 -8.00 13.60
C THR A 24 11.38 -7.70 13.35
N GLU A 25 11.74 -7.33 12.12
CA GLU A 25 13.12 -7.21 11.64
C GLU A 25 13.29 -6.02 10.68
N ARG A 26 12.96 -4.83 11.19
CA ARG A 26 12.91 -3.58 10.42
C ARG A 26 14.13 -3.30 9.55
N THR A 27 15.35 -3.54 10.05
CA THR A 27 16.59 -3.34 9.27
C THR A 27 16.67 -4.25 8.05
N LYS A 28 16.23 -5.52 8.16
CA LYS A 28 16.20 -6.45 7.03
C LYS A 28 15.14 -6.08 6.01
N ALA A 29 13.98 -5.59 6.48
CA ALA A 29 12.95 -5.04 5.60
C ALA A 29 13.50 -3.91 4.73
N MET A 30 14.24 -2.98 5.33
CA MET A 30 14.87 -1.86 4.62
C MET A 30 15.93 -2.32 3.62
N GLN A 31 16.80 -3.24 4.00
CA GLN A 31 17.83 -3.79 3.11
C GLN A 31 17.20 -4.45 1.88
N LEU A 32 16.12 -5.21 2.08
CA LEU A 32 15.39 -5.85 0.99
C LEU A 32 14.73 -4.81 0.08
N GLN A 33 14.10 -3.78 0.64
CA GLN A 33 13.50 -2.69 -0.14
C GLN A 33 14.55 -1.92 -0.97
N SER A 34 15.71 -1.63 -0.39
CA SER A 34 16.84 -0.99 -1.09
C SER A 34 17.32 -1.84 -2.26
N TRP A 35 17.52 -3.14 -2.02
CA TRP A 35 17.91 -4.08 -3.06
C TRP A 35 16.87 -4.16 -4.20
N ILE A 36 15.58 -4.17 -3.87
CA ILE A 36 14.51 -4.16 -4.89
C ILE A 36 14.58 -2.89 -5.73
N LEU A 37 14.66 -1.70 -5.12
CA LEU A 37 14.69 -0.43 -5.84
C LEU A 37 15.92 -0.33 -6.75
N GLN A 38 17.12 -0.66 -6.27
CA GLN A 38 18.34 -0.68 -7.09
C GLN A 38 18.21 -1.60 -8.30
N ARG A 39 17.57 -2.76 -8.10
CA ARG A 39 17.33 -3.70 -9.19
C ARG A 39 16.33 -3.16 -10.21
N LEU A 40 15.23 -2.57 -9.74
CA LEU A 40 14.22 -1.93 -10.58
C LEU A 40 14.81 -0.77 -11.37
N ASN A 41 15.67 0.04 -10.76
CA ASN A 41 16.38 1.15 -11.42
C ASN A 41 17.31 0.65 -12.54
N LYS A 42 18.07 -0.42 -12.28
CA LYS A 42 18.90 -1.04 -13.33
C LYS A 42 18.05 -1.57 -14.50
N VAL A 43 16.90 -2.18 -14.21
CA VAL A 43 15.99 -2.71 -15.23
C VAL A 43 15.33 -1.56 -16.02
N SER A 44 14.89 -0.50 -15.36
CA SER A 44 14.26 0.65 -16.03
C SER A 44 15.21 1.33 -17.01
N LYS A 45 16.50 1.44 -16.65
CA LYS A 45 17.55 1.90 -17.58
C LYS A 45 17.65 1.03 -18.83
N GLY A 46 17.74 -0.29 -18.67
CA GLY A 46 17.82 -1.21 -19.80
C GLY A 46 16.60 -1.12 -20.73
N VAL A 47 15.40 -1.01 -20.17
CA VAL A 47 14.17 -0.85 -20.97
C VAL A 47 14.17 0.48 -21.74
N LYS A 48 14.62 1.59 -21.13
CA LYS A 48 14.71 2.90 -21.79
C LYS A 48 15.75 2.93 -22.91
N ASP A 49 16.85 2.18 -22.75
CA ASP A 49 17.93 2.08 -23.74
C ASP A 49 17.59 1.13 -24.92
N GLY A 50 16.35 0.64 -25.02
CA GLY A 50 15.87 -0.13 -26.17
C GLY A 50 16.14 -1.63 -26.10
N PHE A 51 16.58 -2.16 -24.94
CA PHE A 51 16.61 -3.61 -24.74
C PHE A 51 15.16 -4.10 -24.62
N PRO A 52 14.65 -4.92 -25.57
CA PRO A 52 13.29 -5.40 -25.47
C PRO A 52 13.16 -6.17 -24.16
N PRO A 53 12.09 -5.94 -23.39
CA PRO A 53 11.78 -6.83 -22.29
C PRO A 53 11.72 -8.24 -22.88
N LEU A 54 12.61 -9.15 -22.43
CA LEU A 54 12.41 -10.60 -22.59
C LEU A 54 10.92 -10.88 -22.31
N ALA A 55 10.30 -11.90 -22.90
CA ALA A 55 8.86 -12.19 -22.72
C ALA A 55 8.37 -12.31 -21.24
N TYR A 56 9.29 -12.20 -20.26
CA TYR A 56 9.10 -12.19 -18.83
C TYR A 56 9.45 -10.86 -18.12
N ALA A 57 9.84 -9.80 -18.83
CA ALA A 57 10.36 -8.58 -18.23
C ALA A 57 9.26 -7.59 -17.82
N ILE A 58 9.54 -6.90 -16.72
CA ILE A 58 8.65 -5.93 -16.07
C ILE A 58 8.57 -4.64 -16.92
N SER A 59 7.36 -4.10 -17.13
CA SER A 59 7.19 -2.85 -17.88
C SER A 59 7.61 -1.62 -17.06
N LEU A 60 7.87 -0.47 -17.71
CA LEU A 60 8.14 0.78 -17.00
C LEU A 60 7.01 1.17 -16.05
N GLU A 61 5.75 0.95 -16.44
CA GLU A 61 4.56 1.18 -15.59
C GLU A 61 4.54 0.29 -14.34
N GLN A 62 4.96 -0.98 -14.46
CA GLN A 62 5.04 -1.89 -13.33
C GLN A 62 6.22 -1.54 -12.41
N ILE A 63 7.36 -1.14 -12.97
CA ILE A 63 8.50 -0.63 -12.20
C ILE A 63 8.09 0.61 -11.41
N ASP A 64 7.39 1.52 -12.08
CA ASP A 64 6.85 2.74 -11.51
C ASP A 64 5.94 2.46 -10.32
N SER A 65 4.92 1.61 -10.52
CA SER A 65 3.97 1.22 -9.47
C SER A 65 4.68 0.60 -8.26
N LEU A 66 5.68 -0.26 -8.48
CA LEU A 66 6.46 -0.85 -7.38
C LEU A 66 7.31 0.19 -6.65
N ALA A 67 7.93 1.12 -7.38
CA ALA A 67 8.71 2.19 -6.78
C ALA A 67 7.83 3.10 -5.90
N GLN A 68 6.61 3.43 -6.35
CA GLN A 68 5.64 4.17 -5.55
C GLN A 68 5.28 3.43 -4.26
N ALA A 69 4.97 2.13 -4.35
CA ALA A 69 4.62 1.32 -3.18
C ALA A 69 5.76 1.24 -2.16
N ILE A 70 6.99 0.98 -2.62
CA ILE A 70 8.16 0.90 -1.73
C ILE A 70 8.48 2.28 -1.13
N GLY A 71 8.41 3.34 -1.92
CA GLY A 71 8.65 4.71 -1.46
C GLY A 71 7.66 5.15 -0.36
N MET A 72 6.37 4.83 -0.51
CA MET A 72 5.37 5.09 0.54
C MET A 72 5.70 4.35 1.84
N LEU A 73 6.06 3.06 1.76
CA LEU A 73 6.45 2.28 2.93
C LEU A 73 7.69 2.86 3.62
N ALA A 74 8.68 3.31 2.84
CA ALA A 74 9.90 3.91 3.36
C ALA A 74 9.66 5.23 4.12
N GLN A 75 8.69 6.04 3.68
CA GLN A 75 8.34 7.29 4.36
C GLN A 75 7.57 7.09 5.66
N GLN A 76 6.79 6.02 5.80
CA GLN A 76 6.14 5.67 7.08
C GLN A 76 7.16 5.49 8.22
N ASP A 77 8.37 5.11 7.84
CA ASP A 77 9.49 4.80 8.72
C ASP A 77 10.35 6.03 9.09
N GLY A 78 10.17 7.15 8.39
CA GLY A 78 10.66 8.48 8.76
C GLY A 78 12.17 8.72 8.67
N ARG A 79 12.98 7.80 8.13
CA ARG A 79 14.47 7.94 8.13
C ARG A 79 15.23 7.26 6.97
N ASN A 80 14.74 7.29 5.72
CA ASN A 80 15.45 6.58 4.64
C ASN A 80 15.65 7.42 3.38
N ARG A 81 16.55 8.41 3.48
CA ARG A 81 16.95 9.28 2.37
C ARG A 81 17.47 8.52 1.14
N GLU A 82 18.12 7.37 1.35
CA GLU A 82 18.62 6.53 0.25
C GLU A 82 17.48 5.92 -0.58
N LEU A 83 16.43 5.41 0.05
CA LEU A 83 15.26 4.85 -0.66
C LEU A 83 14.49 5.94 -1.41
N GLU A 84 14.43 7.15 -0.84
CA GLU A 84 13.84 8.32 -1.50
C GLU A 84 14.62 8.73 -2.76
N ILE A 85 15.96 8.75 -2.68
CA ILE A 85 16.82 9.04 -3.84
C ILE A 85 16.63 7.98 -4.94
N GLU A 86 16.65 6.70 -4.58
CA GLU A 86 16.50 5.61 -5.54
C GLU A 86 15.12 5.61 -6.20
N ALA A 87 14.06 5.90 -5.43
CA ALA A 87 12.73 6.10 -5.98
C ALA A 87 12.72 7.30 -6.93
N PHE A 88 13.22 8.46 -6.51
CA PHE A 88 13.30 9.66 -7.36
C PHE A 88 13.99 9.39 -8.70
N GLU A 89 15.10 8.66 -8.65
CA GLU A 89 15.84 8.20 -9.83
C GLU A 89 14.98 7.35 -10.78
N ILE A 90 14.18 6.42 -10.25
CA ILE A 90 13.24 5.65 -11.06
C ILE A 90 12.20 6.58 -11.69
N GLY A 91 11.67 7.55 -10.94
CA GLY A 91 10.70 8.54 -11.45
C GLY A 91 11.23 9.39 -12.61
N LEU A 92 12.51 9.78 -12.59
CA LEU A 92 13.18 10.43 -13.73
C LEU A 92 13.13 9.57 -15.01
N ARG A 93 13.13 8.24 -14.87
CA ARG A 93 13.17 7.30 -15.99
C ARG A 93 11.78 6.89 -16.44
N THR A 94 10.88 6.60 -15.51
CA THR A 94 9.52 6.07 -15.79
C THR A 94 8.49 7.16 -16.04
N ARG A 95 8.72 8.38 -15.55
CA ARG A 95 7.75 9.50 -15.60
C ARG A 95 8.36 10.81 -16.11
N ASP A 96 9.51 10.72 -16.77
CA ASP A 96 10.31 11.87 -17.24
C ASP A 96 10.52 12.95 -16.18
N GLY A 97 10.70 12.53 -14.93
CA GLY A 97 10.97 13.39 -13.78
C GLY A 97 9.73 13.97 -13.10
N THR A 98 8.54 13.58 -13.53
CA THR A 98 7.32 13.84 -12.76
C THR A 98 7.38 13.08 -11.43
N GLU A 99 7.17 13.79 -10.33
CA GLU A 99 7.15 13.19 -8.99
C GLU A 99 6.04 12.13 -8.85
N PHE A 100 6.30 11.13 -8.01
CA PHE A 100 5.32 10.11 -7.67
C PHE A 100 4.21 10.69 -6.79
N PRO A 101 2.95 10.69 -7.25
CA PRO A 101 1.85 11.25 -6.46
C PRO A 101 1.67 10.51 -5.13
N ALA A 102 1.87 9.18 -5.09
CA ALA A 102 1.66 8.42 -3.87
C ALA A 102 2.72 8.70 -2.79
N ILE A 103 3.99 8.89 -3.19
CA ILE A 103 5.06 9.30 -2.28
C ILE A 103 4.81 10.73 -1.78
N ARG A 104 4.40 11.64 -2.68
CA ARG A 104 4.08 13.02 -2.29
C ARG A 104 2.90 13.09 -1.33
N ALA A 105 1.87 12.27 -1.56
CA ALA A 105 0.75 12.14 -0.65
C ALA A 105 1.20 11.69 0.74
N MET A 106 2.14 10.74 0.80
CA MET A 106 2.70 10.25 2.06
C MET A 106 3.50 11.33 2.81
N ASP A 107 4.27 12.15 2.10
CA ASP A 107 5.00 13.28 2.71
C ASP A 107 4.01 14.27 3.38
N TYR A 108 2.95 14.65 2.67
CA TYR A 108 1.90 15.49 3.25
C TYR A 108 1.17 14.81 4.42
N TYR A 109 0.90 13.50 4.30
CA TYR A 109 0.23 12.72 5.34
C TYR A 109 1.06 12.67 6.64
N THR A 110 2.37 12.42 6.55
CA THR A 110 3.27 12.40 7.73
C THR A 110 3.40 13.78 8.38
N LYS A 111 3.32 14.86 7.59
CA LYS A 111 3.23 16.25 8.06
C LYS A 111 1.84 16.64 8.59
N ARG A 112 0.88 15.70 8.62
CA ARG A 112 -0.52 15.91 9.03
C ARG A 112 -1.29 16.92 8.17
N GLN A 113 -0.81 17.19 6.96
CA GLN A 113 -1.47 18.05 5.98
C GLN A 113 -2.43 17.20 5.15
N TYR A 114 -3.50 16.73 5.78
CA TYR A 114 -4.36 15.69 5.24
C TYR A 114 -5.10 16.10 3.95
N ASP A 115 -5.53 17.36 3.83
CA ASP A 115 -6.19 17.85 2.60
C ASP A 115 -5.25 17.84 1.39
N SER A 116 -3.98 18.24 1.56
CA SER A 116 -2.96 18.12 0.53
C SER A 116 -2.65 16.65 0.21
N ALA A 117 -2.58 15.79 1.23
CA ALA A 117 -2.37 14.36 1.03
C ALA A 117 -3.51 13.73 0.20
N ILE A 118 -4.76 14.11 0.46
CA ILE A 118 -5.95 13.65 -0.27
C ILE A 118 -5.84 13.97 -1.77
N VAL A 119 -5.43 15.18 -2.14
CA VAL A 119 -5.25 15.57 -3.56
C VAL A 119 -4.25 14.65 -4.26
N HIS A 120 -3.14 14.34 -3.59
CA HIS A 120 -2.10 13.50 -4.17
C HIS A 120 -2.46 12.00 -4.14
N PHE A 121 -3.21 11.53 -3.14
CA PHE A 121 -3.74 10.17 -3.14
C PHE A 121 -4.76 9.95 -4.27
N ASP A 122 -5.65 10.91 -4.48
CA ASP A 122 -6.61 10.88 -5.59
C ASP A 122 -5.87 10.84 -6.95
N ARG A 123 -4.87 11.71 -7.13
CA ARG A 123 -4.02 11.69 -8.31
C ARG A 123 -3.32 10.34 -8.52
N ALA A 124 -2.81 9.72 -7.45
CA ALA A 124 -2.17 8.40 -7.54
C ALA A 124 -3.15 7.33 -8.05
N LEU A 125 -4.39 7.33 -7.54
CA LEU A 125 -5.45 6.44 -8.02
C LEU A 125 -5.82 6.71 -9.48
N GLN A 126 -5.94 7.97 -9.89
CA GLN A 126 -6.25 8.35 -11.27
C GLN A 126 -5.14 7.91 -12.25
N GLU A 127 -3.89 7.91 -11.80
CA GLU A 127 -2.73 7.43 -12.55
C GLU A 127 -2.57 5.89 -12.50
N GLY A 128 -3.58 5.16 -11.99
CA GLY A 128 -3.63 3.70 -12.00
C GLY A 128 -2.85 3.02 -10.87
N PHE A 129 -2.29 3.79 -9.92
CA PHE A 129 -1.62 3.21 -8.77
C PHE A 129 -2.68 2.71 -7.78
N HIS A 130 -2.81 1.39 -7.67
CA HIS A 130 -3.80 0.76 -6.82
C HIS A 130 -3.13 -0.28 -5.93
N THR A 131 -3.14 -0.05 -4.62
CA THR A 131 -2.62 -0.99 -3.61
C THR A 131 -3.48 -0.93 -2.35
N PRO A 132 -3.57 -2.01 -1.56
CA PRO A 132 -4.28 -1.97 -0.27
C PRO A 132 -3.82 -0.83 0.64
N GLY A 133 -2.50 -0.61 0.72
CA GLY A 133 -1.89 0.46 1.51
C GLY A 133 -2.36 1.87 1.08
N LEU A 134 -2.49 2.11 -0.23
CA LEU A 134 -2.99 3.39 -0.73
C LEU A 134 -4.44 3.64 -0.31
N TYR A 135 -5.33 2.64 -0.47
CA TYR A 135 -6.73 2.77 -0.04
C TYR A 135 -6.85 2.99 1.47
N LEU A 136 -6.03 2.30 2.27
CA LEU A 136 -5.96 2.49 3.71
C LEU A 136 -5.54 3.91 4.09
N LEU A 137 -4.43 4.39 3.53
CA LEU A 137 -3.88 5.71 3.84
C LEU A 137 -4.80 6.83 3.35
N TYR A 138 -5.38 6.68 2.17
CA TYR A 138 -6.32 7.66 1.63
C TYR A 138 -7.60 7.71 2.47
N GLY A 139 -8.20 6.57 2.78
CA GLY A 139 -9.37 6.50 3.68
C GLY A 139 -9.09 7.12 5.04
N ASN A 140 -7.90 6.86 5.62
CA ASN A 140 -7.49 7.48 6.88
C ASN A 140 -7.31 9.00 6.77
N ALA A 141 -6.68 9.49 5.70
CA ALA A 141 -6.50 10.92 5.46
C ALA A 141 -7.86 11.64 5.41
N LEU A 142 -8.82 11.07 4.68
CA LEU A 142 -10.20 11.57 4.62
C LEU A 142 -10.86 11.61 6.01
N ALA A 143 -10.72 10.54 6.81
CA ALA A 143 -11.27 10.51 8.17
C ALA A 143 -10.64 11.58 9.08
N LEU A 144 -9.33 11.80 8.95
CA LEU A 144 -8.58 12.79 9.71
C LEU A 144 -8.91 14.23 9.28
N SER A 145 -9.27 14.43 8.01
CA SER A 145 -9.90 15.65 7.48
C SER A 145 -11.41 15.74 7.76
N GLN A 146 -11.98 14.87 8.60
CA GLN A 146 -13.42 14.85 8.95
C GLN A 146 -14.38 14.56 7.78
N ARG A 147 -13.86 14.08 6.65
CA ARG A 147 -14.63 13.67 5.45
C ARG A 147 -15.06 12.21 5.56
N TYR A 148 -15.90 11.92 6.56
CA TYR A 148 -16.20 10.54 6.98
C TYR A 148 -16.94 9.70 5.94
N SER A 149 -17.87 10.29 5.18
CA SER A 149 -18.59 9.58 4.11
C SER A 149 -17.66 9.14 2.98
N GLU A 150 -16.76 10.02 2.56
CA GLU A 150 -15.78 9.74 1.53
C GLU A 150 -14.73 8.73 2.01
N SER A 151 -14.29 8.86 3.26
CA SER A 151 -13.41 7.89 3.92
C SER A 151 -14.00 6.48 3.86
N LEU A 152 -15.28 6.35 4.23
CA LEU A 152 -15.99 5.07 4.18
C LEU A 152 -16.03 4.51 2.75
N SER A 153 -16.40 5.34 1.77
CA SER A 153 -16.42 4.94 0.36
C SER A 153 -15.05 4.44 -0.13
N ARG A 154 -13.95 5.07 0.28
CA ARG A 154 -12.59 4.62 -0.07
C ARG A 154 -12.25 3.27 0.57
N PHE A 155 -12.62 3.03 1.83
CA PHE A 155 -12.40 1.73 2.47
C PHE A 155 -13.24 0.62 1.84
N GLU A 156 -14.50 0.89 1.50
CA GLU A 156 -15.37 -0.05 0.79
C GLU A 156 -14.82 -0.43 -0.59
N GLU A 157 -14.30 0.55 -1.34
CA GLU A 157 -13.63 0.29 -2.61
C GLU A 157 -12.38 -0.57 -2.42
N GLY A 158 -11.57 -0.25 -1.41
CA GLY A 158 -10.39 -1.04 -1.06
C GLY A 158 -10.72 -2.50 -0.77
N VAL A 159 -11.69 -2.76 0.11
CA VAL A 159 -12.14 -4.14 0.43
C VAL A 159 -12.73 -4.86 -0.78
N ARG A 160 -13.45 -4.16 -1.67
CA ARG A 160 -13.99 -4.76 -2.89
C ARG A 160 -12.89 -5.19 -3.85
N ARG A 161 -11.84 -4.39 -3.97
CA ARG A 161 -10.71 -4.63 -4.90
C ARG A 161 -9.71 -5.64 -4.35
N TYR A 162 -9.51 -5.64 -3.03
CA TYR A 162 -8.61 -6.53 -2.33
C TYR A 162 -9.40 -7.27 -1.26
N PRO A 163 -10.26 -8.24 -1.66
CA PRO A 163 -11.09 -8.95 -0.71
C PRO A 163 -10.23 -9.56 0.39
N ASP A 164 -9.11 -10.20 0.05
CA ASP A 164 -8.30 -10.96 1.01
C ASP A 164 -7.34 -10.13 1.88
N ASP A 165 -7.37 -8.80 1.77
CA ASP A 165 -6.56 -7.93 2.61
C ASP A 165 -7.20 -7.74 3.99
N GLY A 166 -6.61 -8.37 5.01
CA GLY A 166 -7.12 -8.31 6.38
C GLY A 166 -7.08 -6.90 6.99
N MET A 167 -6.10 -6.07 6.64
CA MET A 167 -6.00 -4.72 7.20
C MET A 167 -7.14 -3.83 6.70
N LEU A 168 -7.51 -3.94 5.43
CA LEU A 168 -8.69 -3.29 4.85
C LEU A 168 -9.98 -3.78 5.52
N ARG A 169 -10.19 -5.10 5.63
CA ARG A 169 -11.37 -5.67 6.29
C ARG A 169 -11.50 -5.22 7.75
N PHE A 170 -10.42 -5.32 8.53
CA PHE A 170 -10.39 -4.87 9.92
C PHE A 170 -10.69 -3.37 10.03
N THR A 171 -10.09 -2.55 9.17
CA THR A 171 -10.27 -1.09 9.20
C THR A 171 -11.70 -0.68 8.87
N LEU A 172 -12.30 -1.27 7.82
CA LEU A 172 -13.69 -1.03 7.45
C LEU A 172 -14.66 -1.51 8.54
N GLY A 173 -14.46 -2.73 9.06
CA GLY A 173 -15.27 -3.27 10.15
C GLY A 173 -15.25 -2.37 11.39
N LYS A 174 -14.06 -1.95 11.83
CA LYS A 174 -13.88 -0.96 12.91
C LYS A 174 -14.62 0.35 12.64
N TYR A 175 -14.63 0.81 11.39
CA TYR A 175 -15.32 2.04 11.00
C TYR A 175 -16.83 1.90 11.16
N TYR A 176 -17.40 0.80 10.66
CA TYR A 176 -18.81 0.48 10.83
C TYR A 176 -19.24 0.37 12.29
N VAL A 177 -18.46 -0.32 13.13
CA VAL A 177 -18.73 -0.39 14.58
C VAL A 177 -18.78 1.01 15.21
N ARG A 178 -17.79 1.86 14.90
CA ARG A 178 -17.69 3.20 15.50
C ARG A 178 -18.81 4.14 15.03
N ALA A 179 -19.14 4.09 13.74
CA ALA A 179 -20.23 4.86 13.18
C ALA A 179 -21.61 4.30 13.54
N ARG A 180 -21.67 3.08 14.10
CA ARG A 180 -22.91 2.34 14.40
C ARG A 180 -23.79 2.17 13.16
N ILE A 181 -23.17 1.92 12.02
CA ILE A 181 -23.83 1.66 10.75
C ILE A 181 -23.45 0.26 10.27
N GLN A 182 -24.39 -0.45 9.62
CA GLN A 182 -24.19 -1.79 9.08
C GLN A 182 -23.53 -2.79 10.07
N PRO A 183 -24.09 -3.01 11.28
CA PRO A 183 -23.49 -3.87 12.29
C PRO A 183 -23.30 -5.32 11.81
N GLU A 184 -24.17 -5.83 10.95
CA GLU A 184 -24.04 -7.17 10.35
C GLU A 184 -22.81 -7.25 9.46
N ARG A 185 -22.61 -6.24 8.61
CA ARG A 185 -21.43 -6.16 7.74
C ARG A 185 -20.15 -5.98 8.55
N ALA A 186 -20.20 -5.20 9.63
CA ALA A 186 -19.09 -5.06 10.56
C ALA A 186 -18.70 -6.40 11.19
N ALA A 187 -19.69 -7.18 11.65
CA ALA A 187 -19.49 -8.49 12.24
C ALA A 187 -18.87 -9.46 11.23
N GLU A 188 -19.38 -9.52 10.00
CA GLU A 188 -18.83 -10.36 8.92
C GLU A 188 -17.35 -10.07 8.66
N LEU A 189 -17.00 -8.79 8.51
CA LEU A 189 -15.61 -8.37 8.23
C LEU A 189 -14.67 -8.71 9.37
N LEU A 190 -15.10 -8.48 10.62
CA LEU A 190 -14.29 -8.75 11.81
C LEU A 190 -14.16 -10.26 12.07
N GLN A 191 -15.23 -11.02 11.87
CA GLN A 191 -15.23 -12.48 11.99
C GLN A 191 -14.25 -13.10 11.00
N TRP A 192 -14.24 -12.64 9.74
CA TRP A 192 -13.26 -13.09 8.75
C TRP A 192 -11.82 -12.86 9.22
N CYS A 193 -11.52 -11.68 9.79
CA CYS A 193 -10.18 -11.39 10.30
C CYS A 193 -9.74 -12.32 11.44
N ILE A 194 -10.69 -12.76 12.28
CA ILE A 194 -10.43 -13.69 13.39
C ILE A 194 -10.18 -15.09 12.84
N GLU A 195 -11.04 -15.58 11.95
CA GLU A 195 -10.97 -16.94 11.38
C GLU A 195 -9.70 -17.16 10.54
N ASN A 196 -9.26 -16.11 9.82
CA ASN A 196 -8.10 -16.19 8.93
C ASN A 196 -6.81 -15.71 9.60
N GLU A 197 -6.86 -15.35 10.88
CA GLU A 197 -5.76 -14.74 11.64
C GLU A 197 -5.06 -13.60 10.86
N ASN A 198 -5.84 -12.80 10.12
CA ASN A 198 -5.34 -11.80 9.20
C ASN A 198 -6.11 -10.48 9.35
N PRO A 199 -5.47 -9.40 9.84
CA PRO A 199 -4.07 -9.29 10.25
C PRO A 199 -3.86 -9.92 11.63
N ARG A 200 -2.80 -10.69 11.81
CA ARG A 200 -2.51 -11.42 13.07
C ARG A 200 -2.47 -10.50 14.28
N GLU A 201 -1.86 -9.32 14.12
CA GLU A 201 -1.73 -8.30 15.15
C GLU A 201 -3.05 -7.58 15.49
N LYS A 202 -4.11 -7.81 14.70
CA LYS A 202 -5.43 -7.21 14.93
C LYS A 202 -6.48 -8.21 15.38
N VAL A 203 -6.17 -9.51 15.48
CA VAL A 203 -7.14 -10.55 15.88
C VAL A 203 -7.80 -10.23 17.23
N GLU A 204 -7.01 -9.91 18.26
CA GLU A 204 -7.56 -9.56 19.58
C GLU A 204 -8.44 -8.29 19.54
N ALA A 205 -8.03 -7.30 18.75
CA ALA A 205 -8.81 -6.08 18.59
C ALA A 205 -10.12 -6.34 17.83
N ALA A 206 -10.08 -7.22 16.82
CA ALA A 206 -11.26 -7.64 16.06
C ALA A 206 -12.25 -8.37 16.95
N GLN A 207 -11.78 -9.29 17.80
CA GLN A 207 -12.61 -9.96 18.81
C GLN A 207 -13.31 -8.96 19.72
N LYS A 208 -12.58 -8.00 20.31
CA LYS A 208 -13.16 -6.97 21.19
C LYS A 208 -14.24 -6.14 20.50
N LEU A 209 -14.00 -5.76 19.24
CA LEU A 209 -14.98 -5.02 18.45
C LEU A 209 -16.22 -5.87 18.15
N LEU A 210 -16.04 -7.14 17.78
CA LEU A 210 -17.14 -8.06 17.52
C LEU A 210 -18.01 -8.28 18.76
N TYR A 211 -17.40 -8.49 19.94
CA TYR A 211 -18.13 -8.61 21.20
C TYR A 211 -18.94 -7.35 21.54
N SER A 212 -18.48 -6.16 21.13
CA SER A 212 -19.18 -4.90 21.37
C SER A 212 -20.45 -4.72 20.53
N LEU A 213 -20.63 -5.49 19.45
CA LEU A 213 -21.82 -5.44 18.60
C LEU A 213 -22.99 -6.26 19.16
N VAL A 214 -22.72 -7.17 20.10
CA VAL A 214 -23.70 -8.09 20.70
C VAL A 214 -24.30 -7.53 22.00
N ARG A 215 -23.78 -6.40 22.50
CA ARG A 215 -24.28 -5.68 23.68
C ARG A 215 -25.18 -4.53 23.29
#